data_AF-G9KWW3-F1
#
_entry.id   AF-G9KWW3-F1
#
_cell.length_a   1.000
_cell.length_b   1.000
_cell.length_c   1.000
_cell.angle_alpha   90.00
_cell.angle_beta   90.00
_cell.angle_gamma   90.00
#
_symmetry.space_group_name_H-M   'P 1'
#
loop_
_entity.id
_entity.type
_entity.pdbx_description
1 polymer ?
#
loop_
_entity_poly.entity_id
_entity_poly.type
_entity_poly.pdbx_seq_one_letter_code
_entity_poly.pdbx_strand_id
1 'polypeptide(L)'
;DRLHEEEKTGTRICQKLKQSSLPSPPEEPPSPSPTSVEKMFGGKIVTRIRCLRCLNVSSREEAFTDLSLAFPPTERCRRRRLGSVMLPAEDIGGREP
;
A
#
# COMPACT_ATOMS: atom_id res chain seq x y z
N ASP A 1 -6.67 14.91 -0.47
CA ASP A 1 -5.59 15.29 -1.41
C ASP A 1 -5.02 16.70 -1.26
N ARG A 2 -5.83 17.76 -1.08
CA ARG A 2 -5.32 19.15 -1.09
C ARG A 2 -4.06 19.40 -0.24
N LEU A 3 -4.05 18.93 1.02
CA LEU A 3 -2.90 19.09 1.94
C LEU A 3 -1.65 18.33 1.47
N HIS A 4 -1.83 17.11 0.93
CA HIS A 4 -0.72 16.32 0.39
C HIS A 4 -0.06 17.04 -0.79
N GLU A 5 -0.87 17.51 -1.75
CA GLU A 5 -0.37 18.18 -2.96
C GLU A 5 0.31 19.53 -2.67
N GLU A 6 -0.25 20.31 -1.75
CA GLU A 6 0.33 21.59 -1.31
C GLU A 6 1.73 21.40 -0.72
N GLU A 7 1.88 20.49 0.25
CA GLU A 7 3.16 20.19 0.90
C GLU A 7 4.18 19.61 -0.09
N LYS A 8 3.74 18.65 -0.91
CA LYS A 8 4.59 17.97 -1.89
C LYS A 8 5.10 18.92 -2.96
N THR A 9 4.21 19.75 -3.49
CA THR A 9 4.54 20.73 -4.53
C THR A 9 5.44 21.82 -3.97
N GLY A 10 5.14 22.34 -2.77
CA GLY A 10 5.96 23.33 -2.08
C GLY A 10 7.39 22.84 -1.87
N THR A 11 7.55 21.64 -1.31
CA THR A 11 8.86 21.01 -1.08
C THR A 11 9.63 20.82 -2.39
N ARG A 12 8.97 20.30 -3.43
CA ARG A 12 9.59 20.07 -4.75
C ARG A 12 10.06 21.36 -5.40
N ILE A 13 9.28 22.44 -5.32
CA ILE A 13 9.66 23.74 -5.87
C ILE A 13 10.87 24.30 -5.12
N CYS A 14 10.82 24.33 -3.78
CA CYS A 14 11.94 24.79 -2.96
C CYS A 14 13.24 24.03 -3.25
N GLN A 15 13.16 22.71 -3.42
CA GLN A 15 14.31 21.88 -3.75
C GLN A 15 14.86 22.18 -5.15
N LYS A 16 13.99 22.27 -6.16
CA LYS A 16 14.41 22.59 -7.53
C LYS A 16 15.05 23.97 -7.64
N LEU A 17 14.50 24.98 -6.96
CA LEU A 17 15.09 26.32 -6.94
C LEU A 17 16.49 26.30 -6.34
N LYS A 18 16.68 25.62 -5.19
CA LYS A 18 18.01 25.43 -4.57
C LYS A 18 18.98 24.72 -5.51
N GLN A 19 18.53 23.67 -6.22
CA GLN A 19 19.37 22.96 -7.19
C GLN A 19 19.78 23.85 -8.37
N SER A 20 18.87 24.67 -8.90
CA SER A 20 19.18 25.56 -10.03
C SER A 20 20.18 26.68 -9.68
N SER A 21 20.30 27.04 -8.40
CA SER A 21 21.26 28.02 -7.91
C SER A 21 22.65 27.47 -7.60
N LEU A 22 22.86 26.15 -7.68
CA LEU A 22 24.15 25.51 -7.42
C LEU A 22 24.93 25.33 -8.74
N PRO A 23 26.24 25.65 -8.78
CA PRO A 23 27.06 25.57 -10.00
C PRO A 23 27.49 24.14 -10.40
N SER A 24 27.18 23.11 -9.60
CA SER A 24 27.57 21.72 -9.85
C SER A 24 26.35 20.79 -9.99
N PRO A 25 26.42 19.72 -10.80
CA PRO A 25 25.36 18.71 -10.85
C PRO A 25 25.19 18.06 -9.47
N PRO A 26 23.95 17.91 -8.95
CA PRO A 26 23.72 17.10 -7.76
C PRO A 26 24.02 15.62 -8.05
N GLU A 27 24.78 14.95 -7.17
CA GLU A 27 24.80 13.49 -7.08
C GLU A 27 23.42 13.03 -6.58
N GLU A 28 22.65 12.42 -7.48
CA GLU A 28 21.27 11.93 -7.33
C GLU A 28 20.21 12.91 -6.75
N PRO A 29 19.00 12.96 -7.34
CA PRO A 29 17.91 13.69 -6.71
C PRO A 29 17.54 13.04 -5.37
N PRO A 30 17.51 13.80 -4.26
CA PRO A 30 17.06 13.27 -2.98
C PRO A 30 15.66 12.67 -3.13
N SER A 31 15.46 11.47 -2.59
CA SER A 31 14.14 10.87 -2.52
C SER A 31 13.16 11.86 -1.88
N PRO A 32 11.99 12.12 -2.48
CA PRO A 32 11.04 13.07 -1.94
C PRO A 32 10.67 12.66 -0.51
N SER A 33 10.80 13.61 0.41
CA SER A 33 10.40 13.39 1.81
C SER A 33 8.89 13.14 1.87
N PRO A 34 8.43 12.16 2.67
CA PRO A 34 7.01 11.89 2.78
C PRO A 34 6.28 13.07 3.41
N THR A 35 5.11 13.42 2.87
CA THR A 35 4.29 14.50 3.40
C THR A 35 3.66 14.12 4.74
N SER A 36 3.15 15.09 5.48
CA SER A 36 2.42 14.83 6.73
C SER A 36 1.24 13.89 6.52
N VAL A 37 0.52 14.02 5.39
CA VAL A 37 -0.58 13.12 5.01
C VAL A 37 -0.06 11.69 4.78
N GLU A 38 1.05 11.52 4.05
CA GLU A 38 1.64 10.19 3.82
C GLU A 38 2.15 9.57 5.12
N LYS A 39 2.67 10.36 6.06
CA LYS A 39 3.14 9.89 7.37
C LYS A 39 2.00 9.45 8.29
N MET A 40 0.89 10.17 8.28
CA MET A 40 -0.20 9.97 9.25
C MET A 40 -1.31 9.06 8.76
N PHE A 41 -1.63 9.13 7.46
CA PHE A 41 -2.75 8.42 6.85
C PHE A 41 -2.31 7.47 5.74
N GLY A 42 -1.07 7.57 5.27
CA GLY A 42 -0.57 6.80 4.13
C GLY A 42 -0.39 5.32 4.45
N GLY A 43 -0.93 4.48 3.58
CA GLY A 43 -0.67 3.05 3.49
C GLY A 43 -0.31 2.63 2.07
N LYS A 44 0.06 1.36 1.91
CA LYS A 44 0.36 0.76 0.61
C LYS A 44 -0.44 -0.53 0.40
N ILE A 45 -1.07 -0.69 -0.75
CA ILE A 45 -1.83 -1.88 -1.14
C ILE A 45 -1.18 -2.54 -2.35
N VAL A 46 -1.02 -3.87 -2.30
CA VAL A 46 -0.49 -4.66 -3.42
C VAL A 46 -1.60 -5.51 -4.00
N THR A 47 -1.99 -5.23 -5.24
CA THR A 47 -2.95 -6.04 -6.00
C THR A 47 -2.19 -7.02 -6.88
N ARG A 48 -2.54 -8.31 -6.80
CA ARG A 48 -1.95 -9.37 -7.63
C ARG A 48 -3.02 -10.00 -8.52
N ILE A 49 -2.80 -10.04 -9.82
CA ILE A 49 -3.71 -10.64 -10.81
C ILE A 49 -3.01 -11.84 -11.43
N ARG A 50 -3.58 -13.03 -11.25
CA ARG A 50 -3.08 -14.27 -11.85
C ARG A 50 -3.84 -14.57 -13.14
N CYS A 51 -3.13 -14.64 -14.26
CA CYS A 51 -3.70 -15.15 -15.50
C CYS A 51 -3.95 -16.66 -15.37
N LEU A 52 -5.19 -17.13 -15.57
CA LEU A 52 -5.51 -18.56 -15.44
C LEU A 52 -5.07 -19.42 -16.64
N ARG A 53 -4.57 -18.80 -17.73
CA ARG A 53 -4.06 -19.52 -18.91
C ARG A 53 -2.55 -19.77 -18.83
N CYS A 54 -1.76 -18.73 -18.63
CA CYS A 54 -0.30 -18.83 -18.56
C CYS A 54 0.25 -18.82 -17.13
N LEU A 55 -0.62 -18.71 -16.12
CA LEU A 55 -0.27 -18.67 -14.69
C LEU A 55 0.59 -17.49 -14.24
N ASN A 56 0.97 -16.59 -15.15
CA ASN A 56 1.69 -15.35 -14.82
C ASN A 56 0.90 -14.51 -13.83
N VAL A 57 1.62 -13.93 -12.87
CA VAL A 57 1.08 -13.01 -11.87
C VAL A 57 1.61 -11.62 -12.17
N SER A 58 0.72 -10.69 -12.49
CA SER A 58 1.05 -9.26 -12.47
C SER A 58 0.77 -8.69 -11.08
N SER A 59 1.59 -7.75 -10.64
CA SER A 59 1.43 -7.05 -9.36
C SER A 59 1.45 -5.55 -9.56
N ARG A 60 0.62 -4.83 -8.81
CA ARG A 60 0.61 -3.37 -8.74
C ARG A 60 0.58 -2.92 -7.30
N GLU A 61 1.51 -2.05 -6.92
CA GLU A 61 1.55 -1.37 -5.62
C GLU A 61 0.93 0.03 -5.78
N GLU A 62 0.00 0.38 -4.91
CA GLU A 62 -0.69 1.67 -4.91
C GLU A 62 -0.66 2.26 -3.49
N ALA A 63 -0.58 3.59 -3.37
CA ALA A 63 -0.75 4.27 -2.10
C ALA A 63 -2.25 4.48 -1.81
N PHE A 64 -2.63 4.45 -0.53
CA PHE A 64 -3.99 4.78 -0.09
C PHE A 64 -3.95 5.61 1.19
N THR A 65 -5.03 6.35 1.47
CA THR A 65 -5.22 7.08 2.74
C THR A 65 -6.33 6.52 3.61
N ASP A 66 -7.17 5.67 3.03
CA ASP A 66 -8.33 5.04 3.64
C ASP A 66 -8.61 3.68 2.97
N LEU A 67 -9.42 2.84 3.63
CA LEU A 67 -9.87 1.57 3.08
C LEU A 67 -11.39 1.63 2.84
N SER A 68 -11.76 1.65 1.56
CA SER A 68 -13.16 1.53 1.15
C SER A 68 -13.62 0.08 1.31
N LEU A 69 -14.31 -0.22 2.42
CA LEU A 69 -14.85 -1.55 2.70
C LEU A 69 -16.25 -1.70 2.11
N ALA A 70 -16.42 -2.60 1.14
CA ALA A 70 -17.72 -2.89 0.56
C ALA A 70 -18.58 -3.76 1.49
N PHE A 71 -19.89 -3.52 1.52
CA PHE A 71 -20.82 -4.46 2.15
C PHE A 71 -20.87 -5.77 1.37
N PRO A 72 -20.97 -6.93 2.06
CA PRO A 72 -21.17 -8.20 1.37
C PRO A 72 -22.53 -8.20 0.65
N PRO A 73 -22.66 -8.87 -0.51
CA PRO A 73 -23.95 -9.05 -1.17
C PRO A 73 -24.99 -9.66 -0.23
N THR A 74 -26.21 -9.12 -0.22
CA THR A 74 -27.30 -9.68 0.58
C THR A 74 -27.68 -11.06 0.04
N GLU A 75 -27.57 -12.10 0.86
CA GLU A 75 -27.68 -13.48 0.40
C GLU A 75 -29.01 -13.77 -0.30
N ARG A 76 -28.93 -14.01 -1.62
CA ARG A 76 -29.82 -14.96 -2.29
C ARG A 76 -28.97 -16.02 -2.99
N CYS A 77 -28.70 -17.07 -2.21
CA CYS A 77 -28.58 -18.45 -2.68
C CYS A 77 -27.42 -18.74 -3.66
N ARG A 78 -26.19 -18.96 -3.15
CA ARG A 78 -25.30 -19.97 -3.72
C ARG A 78 -24.66 -20.81 -2.62
N ARG A 79 -25.37 -21.90 -2.33
CA ARG A 79 -24.89 -23.20 -1.84
C ARG A 79 -23.40 -23.28 -1.44
N ARG A 80 -23.24 -23.61 -0.16
CA ARG A 80 -22.21 -24.48 0.45
C ARG A 80 -20.78 -23.95 0.49
N ARG A 81 -20.40 -23.64 1.73
CA ARG A 81 -19.07 -23.86 2.33
C ARG A 81 -18.29 -24.99 1.65
N LEU A 82 -17.10 -24.68 1.14
CA LEU A 82 -15.89 -25.48 1.34
C LEU A 82 -14.69 -24.55 1.12
N GLY A 83 -14.02 -24.11 2.19
CA GLY A 83 -12.73 -23.42 2.03
C GLY A 83 -12.30 -22.38 3.06
N SER A 84 -13.07 -22.08 4.11
CA SER A 84 -12.54 -21.26 5.22
C SER A 84 -12.21 -22.17 6.40
N VAL A 85 -11.00 -22.71 6.40
CA VAL A 85 -10.36 -23.17 7.63
C VAL A 85 -9.56 -21.98 8.15
N MET A 86 -10.16 -21.25 9.08
CA MET A 86 -9.41 -20.51 10.08
C MET A 86 -9.47 -21.34 11.36
N LEU A 87 -8.39 -22.04 11.70
CA LEU A 87 -8.16 -22.49 13.07
C LEU A 87 -7.04 -21.60 13.64
N PRO A 88 -7.27 -20.92 14.78
CA PRO A 88 -6.24 -20.12 15.42
C PRO A 88 -5.19 -21.01 16.07
N ALA A 89 -3.96 -20.49 16.15
CA ALA A 89 -2.85 -21.12 16.84
C ALA A 89 -3.10 -21.13 18.35
N GLU A 90 -3.00 -22.30 18.97
CA GLU A 90 -2.79 -22.44 20.41
C GLU A 90 -1.50 -23.23 20.64
N ASP A 91 -0.51 -22.53 21.17
CA ASP A 91 0.69 -23.06 21.83
C ASP A 91 0.33 -23.34 23.30
N ILE A 92 0.60 -24.56 23.79
CA ILE A 92 0.88 -24.87 25.21
C ILE A 92 1.22 -26.37 25.34
N GLY A 93 2.39 -26.65 25.91
CA GLY A 93 3.00 -27.98 25.96
C GLY A 93 2.47 -28.95 27.01
N GLY A 94 3.07 -30.16 27.02
CA GLY A 94 3.07 -31.04 28.18
C GLY A 94 3.02 -32.55 27.90
N ARG A 95 4.21 -33.17 27.98
CA ARG A 95 4.52 -34.45 28.66
C ARG A 95 4.24 -35.80 27.94
N GLU A 96 5.33 -36.58 27.89
CA GLU A 96 5.45 -38.02 27.62
C GLU A 96 4.61 -38.93 28.52
N PRO A 97 4.46 -40.21 28.13
CA PRO A 97 5.27 -41.26 28.75
C PRO A 97 6.08 -42.13 27.79
#